data_AF-A0A3E0K2C3-F1
#
_entry.id   AF-A0A3E0K2C3-F1
#
_cell.length_a   1.000
_cell.length_b   1.000
_cell.length_c   1.000
_cell.angle_alpha   90.00
_cell.angle_beta   90.00
_cell.angle_gamma   90.00
#
_symmetry.space_group_name_H-M   'P 1'
#
loop_
_entity.id
_entity.type
_entity.pdbx_description
1 polymer ?
#
loop_
_entity_poly.entity_id
_entity_poly.type
_entity_poly.pdbx_seq_one_letter_code
_entity_poly.pdbx_strand_id
1 'polypeptide(L)' 'MMRTVAFLILLVPGILAAWGVKLMRDSLFGIVNPPFPGTASQTIAGLLFFVFGIFFVGGFIFHRDKKRNKVQKRFKKR' A
#
# COMPACT_ATOMS: atom_id res chain seq x y z
N MET A 1 15.87 18.53 -2.62
CA MET A 1 15.74 17.62 -3.77
C MET A 1 15.45 16.16 -3.40
N MET A 2 16.11 15.54 -2.40
CA MET A 2 15.86 14.11 -2.05
C MET A 2 14.48 13.79 -1.42
N ARG A 3 13.77 14.80 -0.86
CA ARG A 3 12.46 14.60 -0.22
C ARG A 3 11.30 14.39 -1.21
N THR A 4 11.34 15.05 -2.36
CA THR A 4 10.29 14.99 -3.39
C THR A 4 10.30 13.64 -4.11
N VAL A 5 11.49 13.09 -4.37
CA VAL A 5 11.67 11.75 -4.95
C VAL A 5 11.10 10.66 -4.04
N ALA A 6 11.34 10.76 -2.73
CA ALA A 6 10.74 9.86 -1.76
C ALA A 6 9.21 9.91 -1.75
N PHE A 7 8.62 11.07 -2.05
CA PHE A 7 7.17 11.24 -2.14
C PHE A 7 6.61 10.59 -3.42
N LEU A 8 7.31 10.74 -4.55
CA LEU A 8 6.96 10.09 -5.81
C LEU A 8 7.03 8.55 -5.71
N ILE A 9 8.04 8.01 -5.01
CA ILE A 9 8.16 6.57 -4.76
C ILE A 9 7.01 6.06 -3.89
N LEU A 10 6.53 6.87 -2.94
CA LEU A 10 5.38 6.58 -2.07
C LEU A 10 4.04 6.67 -2.81
N LEU A 11 4.00 7.40 -3.91
CA LEU A 11 2.78 7.68 -4.67
C LEU A 11 2.30 6.43 -5.42
N VAL A 12 3.22 5.63 -5.97
CA VAL A 12 2.93 4.36 -6.67
C VAL A 12 2.17 3.35 -5.79
N PRO A 13 2.68 2.94 -4.61
CA PRO A 13 1.97 2.00 -3.72
C PRO A 13 0.69 2.63 -3.15
N GLY A 14 0.64 3.96 -2.99
CA GLY A 14 -0.57 4.67 -2.59
C GLY A 14 -1.70 4.58 -3.62
N ILE A 15 -1.37 4.79 -4.92
CA ILE A 15 -2.33 4.60 -6.02
C ILE A 15 -2.77 3.14 -6.10
N LEU A 16 -1.84 2.19 -5.97
CA LEU A 16 -2.17 0.76 -5.97
C LEU A 16 -3.13 0.40 -4.82
N ALA A 17 -2.92 0.95 -3.62
CA ALA A 17 -3.83 0.74 -2.51
C ALA A 17 -5.24 1.31 -2.80
N ALA A 18 -5.33 2.52 -3.36
CA ALA A 18 -6.59 3.14 -3.73
C ALA A 18 -7.33 2.33 -4.82
N TRP A 19 -6.58 1.76 -5.78
CA TRP A 19 -7.14 0.86 -6.78
C TRP A 19 -7.65 -0.44 -6.13
N GLY A 20 -6.90 -1.01 -5.19
CA GLY A 20 -7.35 -2.16 -4.40
C GLY A 20 -8.71 -1.93 -3.72
N VAL A 21 -8.88 -0.75 -3.08
CA VAL A 21 -10.16 -0.35 -2.46
C VAL A 21 -11.27 -0.23 -3.50
N LYS A 22 -10.98 0.33 -4.69
CA LYS A 22 -11.95 0.41 -5.79
C LYS A 22 -12.43 -0.98 -6.21
N LEU A 23 -11.52 -1.94 -6.35
CA LEU A 23 -11.84 -3.33 -6.69
C LEU A 23 -12.72 -3.99 -5.63
N MET A 24 -12.41 -3.77 -4.34
CA MET A 24 -13.23 -4.28 -3.23
C MET A 24 -14.65 -3.67 -3.26
N ARG A 25 -14.75 -2.36 -3.51
CA ARG A 25 -16.04 -1.68 -3.65
C ARG A 25 -16.85 -2.27 -4.79
N ASP A 26 -16.25 -2.41 -5.97
CA ASP A 26 -16.94 -2.92 -7.16
C ASP A 26 -17.43 -4.37 -6.93
N SER A 27 -16.69 -5.18 -6.16
CA SER A 27 -17.12 -6.53 -5.76
C SER A 27 -18.34 -6.54 -4.84
N LEU A 28 -18.49 -5.54 -3.94
CA LEU A 28 -19.66 -5.42 -3.06
C LEU A 28 -20.95 -5.12 -3.84
N PHE A 29 -20.83 -4.47 -5.00
CA PHE A 29 -21.94 -4.18 -5.89
C PHE A 29 -22.18 -5.28 -6.94
N GLY A 30 -21.45 -6.41 -6.87
CA GLY A 30 -21.57 -7.49 -7.86
C GLY A 30 -20.94 -7.16 -9.22
N ILE A 31 -20.15 -6.08 -9.32
CA ILE A 31 -19.52 -5.64 -10.56
C ILE A 31 -18.18 -6.38 -10.70
N VAL A 32 -18.16 -7.34 -11.61
CA VAL A 32 -16.95 -8.11 -11.95
C VAL A 32 -16.22 -7.40 -13.07
N ASN A 33 -15.02 -6.90 -12.75
CA ASN A 33 -14.14 -6.30 -13.75
C ASN A 33 -13.25 -7.40 -14.37
N PRO A 34 -13.10 -7.46 -15.71
CA PRO A 34 -12.08 -8.31 -16.33
C PRO A 34 -10.70 -7.89 -15.79
N PRO A 35 -9.77 -8.81 -15.45
CA PRO A 35 -9.71 -10.24 -15.76
C PRO A 35 -10.18 -11.18 -14.62
N PHE A 36 -10.95 -10.70 -13.64
CA PHE A 36 -11.30 -11.51 -12.47
C PHE A 36 -12.46 -12.48 -12.76
N PRO A 37 -12.35 -13.78 -12.41
CA PRO A 37 -13.40 -14.77 -12.66
C PRO A 37 -14.64 -14.63 -11.75
N GLY A 38 -14.57 -13.81 -10.70
CA GLY A 38 -15.71 -13.56 -9.82
C GLY A 38 -15.42 -12.56 -8.70
N THR A 39 -16.48 -12.09 -8.03
CA THR A 39 -16.43 -11.05 -6.97
C THR A 39 -15.53 -11.44 -5.79
N ALA A 40 -15.49 -12.72 -5.41
CA ALA A 40 -14.61 -13.22 -4.35
C ALA A 40 -13.13 -13.04 -4.73
N SER A 41 -12.74 -13.46 -5.94
CA SER A 41 -11.37 -13.32 -6.44
C SER A 41 -10.93 -11.86 -6.57
N GLN A 42 -11.84 -11.00 -7.04
CA GLN A 42 -11.63 -9.56 -7.16
C GLN A 42 -11.47 -8.90 -5.78
N THR A 43 -12.23 -9.34 -4.78
CA THR A 43 -12.11 -8.84 -3.40
C THR A 43 -10.78 -9.25 -2.77
N ILE A 44 -10.36 -10.50 -2.95
CA ILE A 44 -9.07 -11.00 -2.44
C ILE A 44 -7.91 -10.25 -3.10
N ALA A 45 -7.96 -10.07 -4.42
CA ALA A 45 -6.95 -9.30 -5.15
C ALA A 45 -6.92 -7.83 -4.69
N GLY A 46 -8.08 -7.20 -4.55
CA GLY A 46 -8.20 -5.83 -4.03
C GLY A 46 -7.63 -5.68 -2.61
N LEU A 47 -7.91 -6.65 -1.73
CA LEU A 47 -7.40 -6.69 -0.37
C LEU A 47 -5.88 -6.88 -0.34
N LEU A 48 -5.33 -7.75 -1.20
CA LEU A 48 -3.88 -7.93 -1.34
C LEU A 48 -3.21 -6.63 -1.80
N PHE A 49 -3.75 -5.93 -2.80
CA PHE A 49 -3.20 -4.66 -3.24
C PHE A 49 -3.26 -3.58 -2.16
N PHE A 50 -4.34 -3.54 -1.38
CA PHE A 50 -4.50 -2.62 -0.27
C PHE A 50 -3.49 -2.89 0.86
N VAL A 51 -3.39 -4.14 1.33
CA VAL A 51 -2.47 -4.55 2.39
C VAL A 51 -1.02 -4.33 1.93
N PHE A 52 -0.69 -4.71 0.69
CA PHE A 52 0.64 -4.51 0.13
C PHE A 52 1.00 -3.02 0.04
N GLY A 53 0.06 -2.18 -0.41
CA GLY A 53 0.27 -0.74 -0.47
C GLY A 53 0.52 -0.13 0.92
N ILE A 54 -0.28 -0.47 1.92
CA ILE A 54 -0.08 0.01 3.30
C ILE A 54 1.25 -0.50 3.88
N PHE A 55 1.55 -1.79 3.69
CA PHE A 55 2.77 -2.40 4.20
C PHE A 55 4.02 -1.74 3.59
N PHE A 56 4.00 -1.46 2.29
CA PHE A 56 5.09 -0.77 1.61
C PHE A 56 5.25 0.67 2.09
N VAL A 57 4.14 1.41 2.22
CA VAL A 57 4.12 2.79 2.74
C VAL A 57 4.68 2.84 4.16
N GLY A 58 4.18 1.99 5.05
CA GLY A 58 4.64 1.89 6.44
C GLY A 58 6.10 1.46 6.56
N GLY A 59 6.51 0.46 5.78
CA GLY A 59 7.89 -0.02 5.72
C GLY A 59 8.87 1.05 5.24
N PHE A 60 8.49 1.82 4.21
CA PHE A 60 9.28 2.94 3.72
C PHE A 60 9.44 4.05 4.75
N ILE A 61 8.34 4.45 5.41
CA ILE A 61 8.35 5.45 6.48
C ILE A 61 9.26 4.97 7.62
N PHE A 62 9.12 3.72 8.06
CA PHE A 62 9.93 3.14 9.12
C PHE A 62 11.42 3.12 8.77
N HIS A 63 11.79 2.68 7.56
CA HIS A 63 13.19 2.67 7.11
C HIS A 63 13.78 4.09 7.04
N ARG A 64 12.97 5.06 6.57
CA ARG A 64 13.37 6.47 6.49
C ARG A 64 13.59 7.08 7.86
N ASP A 65 12.69 6.84 8.81
CA ASP A 65 12.78 7.38 10.17
C ASP A 65 13.88 6.70 10.99
N LYS A 66 14.16 5.43 10.70
CA LYS A 66 15.33 4.73 11.25
C LYS A 66 16.64 5.43 10.87
N LYS A 67 16.82 5.82 9.60
CA LYS A 67 18.01 6.57 9.14
C LYS A 67 18.16 7.95 9.80
N ARG A 68 17.08 8.55 10.29
CA ARG A 68 17.09 9.87 10.96
C ARG A 68 17.09 9.79 12.48
N ASN A 69 17.31 8.60 13.07
CA ASN A 69 17.32 8.40 14.53
C ASN A 69 16.04 8.87 15.26
N LYS A 70 14.92 8.96 14.54
CA LYS A 70 13.61 9.39 15.09
C LYS A 70 12.73 8.23 15.58
N VAL A 71 13.19 6.99 15.39
CA VAL A 71 12.54 5.80 15.93
C VAL A 71 12.80 5.65 17.44
N GLN A 72 11.84 5.03 18.14
CA GLN A 72 11.95 4.73 19.58
C GLN A 72 13.26 4.00 19.90
N LYS A 73 13.79 4.18 21.13
CA LYS A 73 15.06 3.57 21.59
C LYS A 73 15.14 2.05 21.35
N ARG A 74 14.00 1.34 21.34
CA ARG A 74 13.89 -0.10 21.06
C ARG A 74 14.26 -0.49 19.61
N PHE A 75 14.15 0.43 18.66
CA PHE A 75 14.39 0.20 17.23
C PHE A 75 15.66 0.87 16.69
N LYS A 76 16.38 1.63 17.53
CA LYS A 76 17.74 2.09 17.23
C LYS A 76 18.67 0.87 17.26
N LYS A 77 19.43 0.64 16.18
CA LYS A 77 20.55 -0.32 16.24
C LYS A 77 21.51 0.17 17.34
N ARG A 78 21.99 -0.75 18.19
CA ARG A 78 23.18 -0.51 19.00
C ARG A 78 24.35 -0.15 18.08
#